data_AF-A0A9Q9K411-F1
#
_entry.id   AF-A0A9Q9K411-F1
#
_cell.length_a   1.000
_cell.length_b   1.000
_cell.length_c   1.000
_cell.angle_alpha   90.00
_cell.angle_beta   90.00
_cell.angle_gamma   90.00
#
_symmetry.space_group_name_H-M   'P 1'
#
loop_
_entity.id
_entity.type
_entity.pdbx_description
1 polymer ?
#
loop_
_entity_poly.entity_id
_entity_poly.type
_entity_poly.pdbx_seq_one_letter_code
_entity_poly.pdbx_strand_id
1 'polypeptide(L)'
;MNIARRTLTIWGVLLATFIIIGGCFNSASAHVSLENHQPSKDEVVSTAPSEIKLKFSEPVNVRYAGVQLYNDKGHQVAQLHSDEKGYSDTVTFQTKEQDEGTYAVKWQAVSPDGHEVSGQYHFSIGTQTTKHIDVSKPFYADAYWWFGVLRFLMQSSVLLLTGLYIVNRIMGHAGAPTFDVIPKHRSIAWLLIMLIGITTLVYMMTLSSSAIQQILCLDLTTWLSFPFLLAMCALAITIVLFTLKQMESIWYDAMPVFIFISLAGSGHVWAQDIPLYALLLRALHLASIALWLGSFIYLFAYIRSRQQHSYVLILRDVLFKTNLGAVIVIIVTGILMSIDATSIHAIVTQQTTYSGLWFGKIILTIILMLLGAAQTFWAMNKQRRIHEPLLYFEVLMGLLLILAGVIMSQIATPL
;
A
#
# COMPACT_ATOMS: atom_id res chain seq x y z
N MET A 1 18.52 17.41 27.77
CA MET A 1 17.19 17.95 27.45
C MET A 1 16.95 18.26 25.95
N ASN A 2 17.99 18.32 25.09
CA ASN A 2 17.83 18.76 23.68
C ASN A 2 17.56 17.65 22.65
N ILE A 3 17.99 16.41 22.89
CA ILE A 3 17.84 15.31 21.91
C ILE A 3 16.40 14.79 21.90
N ALA A 4 15.81 14.53 23.07
CA ALA A 4 14.43 14.04 23.18
C ALA A 4 13.42 15.02 22.57
N ARG A 5 13.57 16.32 22.82
CA ARG A 5 12.76 17.36 22.16
C ARG A 5 12.97 17.38 20.65
N ARG A 6 14.22 17.39 20.17
CA ARG A 6 14.50 17.34 18.71
C ARG A 6 13.91 16.10 18.03
N THR A 7 14.02 14.93 18.64
CA THR A 7 13.41 13.72 18.10
C THR A 7 11.89 13.81 18.09
N LEU A 8 11.27 14.34 19.15
CA LEU A 8 9.83 14.53 19.22
C LEU A 8 9.33 15.54 18.17
N THR A 9 10.08 16.61 17.93
CA THR A 9 9.75 17.62 16.90
C THR A 9 9.89 17.03 15.50
N ILE A 10 10.92 16.23 15.23
CA ILE A 10 11.08 15.53 13.95
C ILE A 10 9.93 14.55 13.75
N TRP A 11 9.62 13.71 14.72
CA TRP A 11 8.47 12.79 14.63
C TRP A 11 7.13 13.52 14.48
N GLY A 12 6.96 14.66 15.14
CA GLY A 12 5.79 15.53 14.99
C GLY A 12 5.69 16.14 13.59
N VAL A 13 6.80 16.58 13.00
CA VAL A 13 6.86 17.09 11.62
C VAL A 13 6.64 15.97 10.62
N LEU A 14 7.17 14.76 10.87
CA LEU A 14 6.93 13.57 10.05
C LEU A 14 5.44 13.19 10.06
N LEU A 15 4.82 13.18 11.23
CA LEU A 15 3.39 12.90 11.38
C LEU A 15 2.52 14.00 10.73
N ALA A 16 2.88 15.27 10.90
CA ALA A 16 2.17 16.39 10.29
C ALA A 16 2.30 16.39 8.77
N THR A 17 3.51 16.14 8.25
CA THR A 17 3.77 15.99 6.80
C THR A 17 2.99 14.80 6.24
N PHE A 18 2.92 13.69 6.99
CA PHE A 18 2.13 12.52 6.63
C PHE A 18 0.62 12.83 6.57
N ILE A 19 0.08 13.56 7.55
CA ILE A 19 -1.33 13.97 7.57
C ILE A 19 -1.64 14.92 6.41
N ILE A 20 -0.75 15.87 6.14
CA ILE A 20 -0.93 16.86 5.05
C ILE A 20 -0.86 16.17 3.69
N ILE A 21 0.14 15.34 3.45
CA ILE A 21 0.30 14.59 2.19
C ILE A 21 -0.85 13.60 2.02
N GLY A 22 -1.21 12.85 3.06
CA GLY A 22 -2.33 11.90 3.04
C GLY A 22 -3.69 12.55 2.84
N GLY A 23 -3.89 13.80 3.30
CA GLY A 23 -5.11 14.57 3.07
C GLY A 23 -5.19 15.23 1.68
N CYS A 24 -4.07 15.40 0.98
CA CYS A 24 -4.04 16.00 -0.35
C CYS A 24 -4.38 15.01 -1.48
N PHE A 25 -4.29 13.71 -1.24
CA PHE A 25 -4.61 12.67 -2.24
C PHE A 25 -6.02 12.10 -2.03
N ASN A 26 -7.05 12.95 -2.02
CA ASN A 26 -8.47 12.55 -1.88
C ASN A 26 -9.08 11.97 -3.17
N SER A 27 -8.26 11.59 -4.14
CA SER A 27 -8.71 10.92 -5.35
C SER A 27 -7.84 9.69 -5.57
N ALA A 28 -8.00 8.71 -4.68
CA ALA A 28 -7.61 7.35 -4.98
C ALA A 28 -8.62 6.79 -6.00
N SER A 29 -8.49 7.20 -7.25
CA SER A 29 -9.12 6.48 -8.37
C SER A 29 -8.43 5.14 -8.39
N ALA A 30 -9.10 4.03 -8.09
CA ALA A 30 -8.49 2.69 -8.04
C ALA A 30 -8.38 2.05 -9.44
N HIS A 31 -7.57 0.98 -9.57
CA HIS A 31 -7.32 0.21 -10.82
C HIS A 31 -8.55 0.00 -11.69
N VAL A 32 -9.67 -0.31 -11.06
CA VAL A 32 -10.98 -0.32 -11.68
C VAL A 32 -11.58 1.07 -11.56
N SER A 33 -11.74 1.74 -12.70
CA SER A 33 -12.49 3.00 -12.81
C SER A 33 -13.82 2.76 -13.53
N LEU A 34 -14.83 3.56 -13.21
CA LEU A 34 -16.10 3.54 -13.94
C LEU A 34 -15.93 4.35 -15.23
N GLU A 35 -15.99 3.67 -16.38
CA GLU A 35 -15.83 4.29 -17.70
C GLU A 35 -17.15 4.82 -18.25
N ASN A 36 -18.23 4.07 -18.05
CA ASN A 36 -19.54 4.42 -18.59
C ASN A 36 -20.65 3.88 -17.69
N HIS A 37 -21.80 4.52 -17.72
CA HIS A 37 -22.96 4.15 -16.92
C HIS A 37 -24.26 4.59 -17.56
N GLN A 38 -25.31 3.79 -17.35
CA GLN A 38 -26.66 4.05 -17.80
C GLN A 38 -27.60 3.92 -16.59
N PRO A 39 -28.42 4.94 -16.25
CA PRO A 39 -28.47 6.28 -16.84
C PRO A 39 -27.15 7.04 -16.75
N SER A 40 -26.88 7.95 -17.70
CA SER A 40 -25.67 8.77 -17.73
C SER A 40 -25.63 9.80 -16.60
N LYS A 41 -24.43 10.29 -16.29
CA LYS A 41 -24.24 11.30 -15.25
C LYS A 41 -25.03 12.56 -15.61
N ASP A 42 -25.79 13.04 -14.64
CA ASP A 42 -26.65 14.23 -14.75
C ASP A 42 -27.75 14.10 -15.83
N GLU A 43 -28.02 12.89 -16.33
CA GLU A 43 -29.10 12.63 -17.28
C GLU A 43 -30.47 12.80 -16.62
N VAL A 44 -31.43 13.38 -17.36
CA VAL A 44 -32.84 13.42 -16.98
C VAL A 44 -33.61 12.43 -17.86
N VAL A 45 -33.96 11.27 -17.30
CA VAL A 45 -34.73 10.25 -17.99
C VAL A 45 -36.23 10.53 -17.86
N SER A 46 -37.01 10.28 -18.91
CA SER A 46 -38.46 10.53 -18.90
C SER A 46 -39.25 9.56 -18.03
N THR A 47 -38.72 8.36 -17.82
CA THR A 47 -39.36 7.28 -17.06
C THR A 47 -38.31 6.60 -16.18
N ALA A 48 -38.72 6.02 -15.05
CA ALA A 48 -37.83 5.27 -14.20
C ALA A 48 -37.12 4.16 -15.01
N PRO A 49 -35.78 4.08 -14.97
CA PRO A 49 -35.07 3.04 -15.70
C PRO A 49 -35.43 1.67 -15.11
N SER A 50 -35.50 0.62 -15.92
CA SER A 50 -35.69 -0.76 -15.43
C SER A 50 -34.40 -1.38 -14.91
N GLU A 51 -33.26 -0.83 -15.32
CA GLU A 51 -31.93 -1.32 -14.95
C GLU A 51 -30.93 -0.16 -14.84
N ILE A 52 -29.89 -0.38 -14.03
CA ILE A 52 -28.69 0.45 -13.99
C ILE A 52 -27.54 -0.39 -14.51
N LYS A 53 -26.84 0.10 -15.52
CA LYS A 53 -25.66 -0.57 -16.09
C LYS A 53 -24.41 0.23 -15.78
N LEU A 54 -23.39 -0.45 -15.28
CA LEU A 54 -22.07 0.12 -14.98
C LEU A 54 -21.02 -0.60 -15.81
N LYS A 55 -20.22 0.14 -16.57
CA LYS A 55 -19.07 -0.36 -17.32
C LYS A 55 -17.77 0.14 -16.71
N PHE A 56 -16.87 -0.78 -16.43
CA PHE A 56 -15.59 -0.55 -15.79
C PHE A 56 -14.42 -0.70 -16.76
N SER A 57 -13.27 -0.14 -16.39
CA SER A 57 -12.03 -0.22 -17.17
C SER A 57 -11.37 -1.61 -17.16
N GLU A 58 -11.69 -2.43 -16.15
CA GLU A 58 -11.23 -3.80 -16.01
C GLU A 58 -12.38 -4.70 -15.50
N PRO A 59 -12.34 -6.02 -15.74
CA PRO A 59 -13.35 -6.94 -15.24
C PRO A 59 -13.44 -6.92 -13.69
N VAL A 60 -14.64 -6.75 -13.15
CA VAL A 60 -14.91 -6.77 -11.70
C VAL A 60 -15.61 -8.05 -11.28
N ASN A 61 -15.40 -8.47 -10.04
CA ASN A 61 -16.13 -9.59 -9.45
C ASN A 61 -17.59 -9.19 -9.20
N VAL A 62 -18.48 -9.72 -10.05
CA VAL A 62 -19.89 -9.31 -10.09
C VAL A 62 -20.63 -9.69 -8.79
N ARG A 63 -20.21 -10.77 -8.13
CA ARG A 63 -20.79 -11.25 -6.86
C ARG A 63 -20.70 -10.21 -5.73
N TYR A 64 -19.69 -9.36 -5.77
CA TYR A 64 -19.43 -8.33 -4.76
C TYR A 64 -19.66 -6.92 -5.28
N ALA A 65 -20.19 -6.77 -6.51
CA ALA A 65 -20.62 -5.50 -7.04
C ALA A 65 -22.01 -5.12 -6.50
N GLY A 66 -22.22 -3.84 -6.23
CA GLY A 66 -23.46 -3.37 -5.64
C GLY A 66 -23.76 -1.91 -5.94
N VAL A 67 -25.04 -1.56 -5.93
CA VAL A 67 -25.53 -0.19 -6.10
C VAL A 67 -26.47 0.18 -4.95
N GLN A 68 -26.24 1.34 -4.35
CA GLN A 68 -27.14 1.98 -3.40
C GLN A 68 -27.75 3.22 -4.06
N LEU A 69 -29.08 3.32 -4.03
CA LEU A 69 -29.80 4.49 -4.52
C LEU A 69 -30.23 5.36 -3.35
N TYR A 70 -29.99 6.66 -3.48
CA TYR A 70 -30.44 7.68 -2.54
C TYR A 70 -31.33 8.69 -3.24
N ASN A 71 -32.42 9.11 -2.59
CA ASN A 71 -33.29 10.16 -3.11
C ASN A 71 -32.72 11.57 -2.88
N ASP A 72 -33.45 12.58 -3.33
CA ASP A 72 -33.11 14.01 -3.20
C ASP A 72 -32.95 14.51 -1.76
N LYS A 73 -33.48 13.77 -0.78
CA LYS A 73 -33.32 14.03 0.66
C LYS A 73 -32.12 13.29 1.27
N GLY A 74 -31.37 12.53 0.48
CA GLY A 74 -30.23 11.73 0.95
C GLY A 74 -30.63 10.46 1.70
N HIS A 75 -31.89 10.02 1.61
CA HIS A 75 -32.32 8.75 2.20
C HIS A 75 -32.08 7.61 1.21
N GLN A 76 -31.51 6.50 1.70
CA GLN A 76 -31.33 5.30 0.89
C GLN A 76 -32.70 4.68 0.58
N VAL A 77 -33.03 4.54 -0.71
CA VAL A 77 -34.31 4.00 -1.20
C VAL A 77 -34.17 2.59 -1.78
N ALA A 78 -32.98 2.20 -2.23
CA ALA A 78 -32.73 0.86 -2.75
C ALA A 78 -31.29 0.39 -2.46
N GLN A 79 -31.14 -0.94 -2.41
CA GLN A 79 -29.85 -1.62 -2.45
C GLN A 79 -29.96 -2.74 -3.49
N LEU A 80 -29.23 -2.60 -4.59
CA LEU A 80 -29.27 -3.47 -5.75
C LEU A 80 -28.03 -4.34 -5.79
N HIS A 81 -28.21 -5.58 -6.21
CA HIS A 81 -27.15 -6.56 -6.46
C HIS A 81 -27.37 -7.13 -7.87
N SER A 82 -26.30 -7.60 -8.50
CA SER A 82 -26.40 -8.33 -9.78
C SER A 82 -26.59 -9.82 -9.52
N ASP A 83 -27.43 -10.46 -10.32
CA ASP A 83 -27.61 -11.92 -10.34
C ASP A 83 -26.57 -12.62 -11.25
N GLU A 84 -25.79 -11.85 -12.00
CA GLU A 84 -24.70 -12.34 -12.84
C GLU A 84 -23.57 -12.93 -11.97
N LYS A 85 -22.75 -13.79 -12.58
CA LYS A 85 -21.67 -14.50 -11.90
C LYS A 85 -20.36 -14.35 -12.65
N GLY A 86 -19.26 -14.45 -11.91
CA GLY A 86 -17.91 -14.38 -12.46
C GLY A 86 -17.38 -12.95 -12.51
N TYR A 87 -16.51 -12.70 -13.48
CA TYR A 87 -15.89 -11.40 -13.73
C TYR A 87 -16.47 -10.80 -15.01
N SER A 88 -16.85 -9.52 -14.97
CA SER A 88 -17.40 -8.80 -16.12
C SER A 88 -16.93 -7.35 -16.11
N ASP A 89 -16.68 -6.79 -17.30
CA ASP A 89 -16.42 -5.36 -17.47
C ASP A 89 -17.71 -4.53 -17.34
N THR A 90 -18.88 -5.16 -17.56
CA THR A 90 -20.19 -4.52 -17.49
C THR A 90 -21.07 -5.28 -16.50
N VAL A 91 -21.63 -4.56 -15.54
CA VAL A 91 -22.52 -5.13 -14.52
C VAL A 91 -23.90 -4.47 -14.61
N THR A 92 -24.93 -5.31 -14.68
CA THR A 92 -26.33 -4.87 -14.75
C THR A 92 -27.02 -5.07 -13.41
N PHE A 93 -27.67 -4.02 -12.91
CA PHE A 93 -28.46 -4.02 -11.68
C PHE A 93 -29.92 -3.77 -12.02
N GLN A 94 -30.78 -4.76 -11.79
CA GLN A 94 -32.23 -4.58 -11.98
C GLN A 94 -32.77 -3.62 -10.91
N THR A 95 -33.62 -2.69 -11.32
CA THR A 95 -34.29 -1.75 -10.41
C THR A 95 -35.81 -1.87 -10.52
N LYS A 96 -36.49 -1.45 -9.46
CA LYS A 96 -37.95 -1.30 -9.45
C LYS A 96 -38.32 0.14 -9.81
N GLU A 97 -39.61 0.38 -10.02
CA GLU A 97 -40.13 1.74 -10.17
C GLU A 97 -39.67 2.62 -9.01
N GLN A 98 -39.23 3.83 -9.36
CA GLN A 98 -38.80 4.88 -8.46
C GLN A 98 -39.70 6.09 -8.73
N ASP A 99 -39.95 6.89 -7.70
CA ASP A 99 -40.66 8.15 -7.84
C ASP A 99 -39.90 9.13 -8.76
N GLU A 100 -40.58 10.18 -9.22
CA GLU A 100 -39.90 11.28 -9.91
C GLU A 100 -38.97 12.04 -8.97
N GLY A 101 -37.83 12.49 -9.49
CA GLY A 101 -36.85 13.28 -8.74
C GLY A 101 -35.40 12.94 -9.06
N THR A 102 -34.48 13.62 -8.37
CA THR A 102 -33.04 13.37 -8.50
C THR A 102 -32.59 12.25 -7.57
N TYR A 103 -31.75 11.35 -8.09
CA TYR A 103 -31.19 10.21 -7.39
C TYR A 103 -29.66 10.24 -7.40
N ALA A 104 -29.06 9.84 -6.28
CA ALA A 104 -27.63 9.53 -6.21
C ALA A 104 -27.44 8.01 -6.32
N VAL A 105 -26.60 7.60 -7.26
CA VAL A 105 -26.15 6.23 -7.45
C VAL A 105 -24.78 6.11 -6.80
N LYS A 106 -24.72 5.42 -5.68
CA LYS A 106 -23.46 5.02 -5.06
C LYS A 106 -23.17 3.57 -5.44
N TRP A 107 -22.04 3.32 -6.08
CA TRP A 107 -21.66 2.00 -6.54
C TRP A 107 -20.40 1.51 -5.84
N GLN A 108 -20.27 0.20 -5.75
CA GLN A 108 -19.07 -0.49 -5.33
C GLN A 108 -18.83 -1.72 -6.20
N ALA A 109 -17.57 -2.07 -6.41
CA ALA A 109 -17.14 -3.24 -7.15
C ALA A 109 -15.83 -3.78 -6.58
N VAL A 110 -15.49 -5.04 -6.83
CA VAL A 110 -14.24 -5.65 -6.36
C VAL A 110 -13.39 -6.02 -7.57
N SER A 111 -12.15 -5.54 -7.61
CA SER A 111 -11.18 -5.86 -8.67
C SER A 111 -10.67 -7.30 -8.57
N PRO A 112 -10.02 -7.85 -9.62
CA PRO A 112 -9.45 -9.20 -9.60
C PRO A 112 -8.41 -9.43 -8.50
N ASP A 113 -7.74 -8.37 -8.04
CA ASP A 113 -6.78 -8.44 -6.93
C ASP A 113 -7.42 -8.29 -5.54
N GLY A 114 -8.76 -8.27 -5.48
CA GLY A 114 -9.56 -8.29 -4.25
C GLY A 114 -9.79 -6.93 -3.60
N HIS A 115 -9.28 -5.83 -4.17
CA HIS A 115 -9.56 -4.50 -3.63
C HIS A 115 -10.97 -4.06 -4.02
N GLU A 116 -11.71 -3.55 -3.04
CA GLU A 116 -12.98 -2.90 -3.32
C GLU A 116 -12.73 -1.48 -3.84
N VAL A 117 -13.52 -1.07 -4.83
CA VAL A 117 -13.52 0.24 -5.46
C VAL A 117 -14.93 0.78 -5.38
N SER A 118 -15.08 2.09 -5.21
CA SER A 118 -16.40 2.70 -5.10
C SER A 118 -16.43 4.10 -5.69
N GLY A 119 -17.63 4.57 -6.02
CA GLY A 119 -17.84 5.91 -6.53
C GLY A 119 -19.30 6.32 -6.47
N GLN A 120 -19.59 7.53 -6.95
CA GLN A 120 -20.94 8.06 -6.98
C GLN A 120 -21.18 8.94 -8.20
N TYR A 121 -22.42 8.94 -8.69
CA TYR A 121 -22.93 9.88 -9.68
C TYR A 121 -24.42 10.13 -9.44
N HIS A 122 -25.01 11.07 -10.18
CA HIS A 122 -26.43 11.43 -10.05
C HIS A 122 -27.14 11.32 -11.40
N PHE A 123 -28.44 11.04 -11.37
CA PHE A 123 -29.37 11.14 -12.51
C PHE A 123 -30.73 11.61 -11.99
N SER A 124 -31.65 12.02 -12.87
CA SER A 124 -33.01 12.42 -12.48
C SER A 124 -34.08 11.72 -13.31
N ILE A 125 -35.24 11.47 -12.69
CA ILE A 125 -36.41 10.88 -13.32
C ILE A 125 -37.49 11.97 -13.44
N GLY A 126 -37.96 12.23 -14.66
CA GLY A 126 -38.98 13.23 -14.99
C GLY A 126 -38.47 14.66 -14.88
N THR A 127 -38.11 15.10 -13.67
CA THR A 127 -37.59 16.44 -13.39
C THR A 127 -36.41 16.41 -12.43
N GLN A 128 -35.49 17.36 -12.60
CA GLN A 128 -34.38 17.55 -11.69
C GLN A 128 -34.84 18.31 -10.44
N THR A 129 -34.93 17.62 -9.29
CA THR A 129 -35.34 18.23 -8.01
C THR A 129 -34.17 18.83 -7.23
N THR A 130 -32.94 18.34 -7.46
CA THR A 130 -31.72 18.94 -6.91
C THR A 130 -30.53 18.79 -7.86
N LYS A 131 -29.53 19.66 -7.73
CA LYS A 131 -28.26 19.58 -8.46
C LYS A 131 -27.21 18.77 -7.74
N HIS A 132 -27.37 18.56 -6.44
CA HIS A 132 -26.38 17.86 -5.63
C HIS A 132 -27.06 17.14 -4.46
N ILE A 133 -26.74 15.86 -4.32
CA ILE A 133 -27.10 15.06 -3.14
C ILE A 133 -25.77 14.64 -2.53
N ASP A 134 -25.41 15.25 -1.40
CA ASP A 134 -24.20 14.86 -0.70
C ASP A 134 -24.48 13.65 0.19
N VAL A 135 -24.07 12.48 -0.29
CA VAL A 135 -24.06 11.21 0.46
C VAL A 135 -22.65 10.84 0.91
N SER A 136 -21.70 11.76 0.73
CA SER A 136 -20.29 11.56 1.06
C SER A 136 -20.12 11.63 2.58
N LYS A 137 -19.32 10.73 3.12
CA LYS A 137 -18.93 10.80 4.53
C LYS A 137 -17.64 11.61 4.65
N PRO A 138 -17.38 12.26 5.80
CA PRO A 138 -16.06 12.84 6.07
C PRO A 138 -14.95 11.78 5.89
N PHE A 139 -13.78 12.17 5.38
CA PHE A 139 -12.70 11.22 5.06
C PHE A 139 -12.29 10.34 6.24
N TYR A 140 -12.34 10.84 7.47
CA TYR A 140 -11.99 10.09 8.68
C TYR A 140 -13.04 9.04 9.08
N ALA A 141 -14.23 9.09 8.50
CA ALA A 141 -15.26 8.05 8.66
C ALA A 141 -15.17 6.98 7.56
N ASP A 142 -14.26 7.15 6.60
CA ASP A 142 -14.02 6.21 5.51
C ASP A 142 -12.95 5.17 5.91
N ALA A 143 -13.32 3.88 5.81
CA ALA A 143 -12.42 2.78 6.08
C ALA A 143 -11.25 2.72 5.09
N TYR A 144 -11.42 3.18 3.84
CA TYR A 144 -10.36 3.19 2.84
C TYR A 144 -9.17 4.07 3.26
N TRP A 145 -9.46 5.23 3.85
CA TRP A 145 -8.42 6.14 4.33
C TRP A 145 -7.62 5.51 5.46
N TRP A 146 -8.30 4.96 6.48
CA TRP A 146 -7.65 4.28 7.59
C TRP A 146 -6.90 3.03 7.16
N PHE A 147 -7.42 2.29 6.17
CA PHE A 147 -6.75 1.14 5.59
C PHE A 147 -5.41 1.56 4.97
N GLY A 148 -5.37 2.63 4.18
CA GLY A 148 -4.13 3.18 3.61
C GLY A 148 -3.11 3.54 4.69
N VAL A 149 -3.53 4.25 5.74
CA VAL A 149 -2.67 4.64 6.86
C VAL A 149 -2.10 3.41 7.60
N LEU A 150 -2.97 2.48 8.00
CA LEU A 150 -2.55 1.28 8.73
C LEU A 150 -1.68 0.37 7.88
N ARG A 151 -2.00 0.20 6.59
CA ARG A 151 -1.18 -0.55 5.63
C ARG A 151 0.20 0.07 5.49
N PHE A 152 0.31 1.39 5.39
CA PHE A 152 1.60 2.08 5.34
C PHE A 152 2.42 1.82 6.62
N LEU A 153 1.81 2.00 7.80
CA LEU A 153 2.48 1.76 9.08
C LEU A 153 2.93 0.30 9.22
N MET A 154 2.06 -0.64 8.85
CA MET A 154 2.32 -2.07 8.87
C MET A 154 3.46 -2.46 7.93
N GLN A 155 3.38 -2.10 6.65
CA GLN A 155 4.42 -2.43 5.67
C GLN A 155 5.75 -1.78 6.01
N SER A 156 5.76 -0.50 6.39
CA SER A 156 6.99 0.21 6.77
C SER A 156 7.65 -0.44 7.99
N SER A 157 6.86 -0.79 9.02
CA SER A 157 7.39 -1.43 10.24
C SER A 157 7.99 -2.81 9.94
N VAL A 158 7.30 -3.62 9.14
CA VAL A 158 7.78 -4.95 8.75
C VAL A 158 9.05 -4.85 7.88
N LEU A 159 9.09 -3.97 6.88
CA LEU A 159 10.27 -3.76 6.04
C LEU A 159 11.46 -3.24 6.82
N LEU A 160 11.26 -2.27 7.72
CA LEU A 160 12.34 -1.70 8.54
C LEU A 160 12.93 -2.73 9.50
N LEU A 161 12.09 -3.49 10.21
CA LEU A 161 12.55 -4.47 11.19
C LEU A 161 13.20 -5.69 10.53
N THR A 162 12.62 -6.16 9.41
CA THR A 162 13.19 -7.27 8.63
C THR A 162 14.49 -6.85 7.95
N GLY A 163 14.54 -5.63 7.41
CA GLY A 163 15.74 -5.01 6.86
C GLY A 163 16.86 -4.89 7.88
N LEU A 164 16.56 -4.33 9.06
CA LEU A 164 17.52 -4.23 10.17
C LEU A 164 18.02 -5.61 10.60
N TYR A 165 17.14 -6.61 10.64
CA TYR A 165 17.52 -7.99 10.95
C TYR A 165 18.54 -8.54 9.94
N ILE A 166 18.29 -8.40 8.64
CA ILE A 166 19.20 -8.89 7.60
C ILE A 166 20.54 -8.14 7.68
N VAL A 167 20.51 -6.81 7.80
CA VAL A 167 21.73 -6.00 7.90
C VAL A 167 22.52 -6.33 9.17
N ASN A 168 21.86 -6.56 10.31
CA ASN A 168 22.51 -7.03 11.54
C ASN A 168 23.27 -8.35 11.31
N ARG A 169 22.70 -9.27 10.54
CA ARG A 169 23.37 -10.54 10.24
C ARG A 169 24.60 -10.31 9.35
N ILE A 170 24.46 -9.52 8.29
CA ILE A 170 25.59 -9.16 7.40
C ILE A 170 26.71 -8.50 8.21
N MET A 171 26.36 -7.59 9.12
CA MET A 171 27.30 -6.91 10.01
C MET A 171 27.96 -7.84 11.02
N GLY A 172 27.19 -8.77 11.59
CA GLY A 172 27.72 -9.80 12.50
C GLY A 172 28.77 -10.68 11.81
N HIS A 173 28.53 -11.10 10.56
CA HIS A 173 29.53 -11.83 9.78
C HIS A 173 30.79 -11.01 9.47
N ALA A 174 30.65 -9.69 9.35
CA ALA A 174 31.77 -8.77 9.17
C ALA A 174 32.49 -8.39 10.50
N GLY A 175 32.05 -8.93 11.64
CA GLY A 175 32.65 -8.64 12.96
C GLY A 175 32.24 -7.28 13.56
N ALA A 176 31.21 -6.64 13.01
CA ALA A 176 30.65 -5.38 13.51
C ALA A 176 29.60 -5.64 14.62
N PRO A 177 29.28 -4.65 15.48
CA PRO A 177 28.29 -4.82 16.54
C PRO A 177 26.92 -5.19 15.98
N THR A 178 26.19 -6.04 16.70
CA THR A 178 24.81 -6.41 16.35
C THR A 178 23.85 -5.89 17.40
N PHE A 179 22.64 -5.55 16.97
CA PHE A 179 21.58 -5.06 17.85
C PHE A 179 20.50 -6.13 18.02
N ASP A 180 19.94 -6.23 19.22
CA ASP A 180 18.84 -7.16 19.46
C ASP A 180 17.55 -6.66 18.80
N VAL A 181 16.99 -7.47 17.90
CA VAL A 181 15.75 -7.22 17.14
C VAL A 181 14.96 -8.54 17.12
N ILE A 182 13.87 -8.63 16.35
CA ILE A 182 13.23 -9.91 16.01
C ILE A 182 14.31 -10.89 15.50
N PRO A 183 14.33 -12.15 15.98
CA PRO A 183 13.33 -12.81 16.82
C PRO A 183 13.55 -12.75 18.34
N LYS A 184 14.61 -12.07 18.81
CA LYS A 184 14.96 -12.03 20.24
C LYS A 184 13.92 -11.28 21.09
N HIS A 185 13.33 -10.21 20.55
CA HIS A 185 12.29 -9.42 21.23
C HIS A 185 10.87 -9.82 20.81
N ARG A 186 10.25 -10.74 21.56
CA ARG A 186 8.87 -11.21 21.30
C ARG A 186 7.81 -10.12 21.40
N SER A 187 8.02 -9.08 22.22
CA SER A 187 7.09 -7.95 22.32
C SER A 187 6.93 -7.21 20.99
N ILE A 188 8.03 -7.03 20.25
CA ILE A 188 7.99 -6.39 18.92
C ILE A 188 7.21 -7.27 17.93
N ALA A 189 7.41 -8.59 17.97
CA ALA A 189 6.65 -9.51 17.12
C ALA A 189 5.14 -9.45 17.42
N TRP A 190 4.74 -9.41 18.69
CA TRP A 190 3.33 -9.24 19.07
C TRP A 190 2.76 -7.89 18.62
N LEU A 191 3.52 -6.80 18.73
CA LEU A 191 3.09 -5.50 18.22
C LEU A 191 2.88 -5.52 16.70
N LEU A 192 3.75 -6.20 15.94
CA LEU A 192 3.57 -6.39 14.51
C LEU A 192 2.33 -7.23 14.20
N ILE A 193 2.09 -8.33 14.93
CA ILE A 193 0.91 -9.18 14.75
C ILE A 193 -0.37 -8.38 15.03
N MET A 194 -0.40 -7.57 16.10
CA MET A 194 -1.53 -6.68 16.39
C MET A 194 -1.74 -5.65 15.29
N LEU A 195 -0.66 -5.06 14.76
CA LEU A 195 -0.72 -4.12 13.65
C LEU A 195 -1.22 -4.77 12.35
N ILE A 196 -0.82 -6.00 12.07
CA ILE A 196 -1.36 -6.81 10.96
C ILE A 196 -2.85 -7.09 11.18
N GLY A 197 -3.23 -7.49 12.40
CA GLY A 197 -4.62 -7.77 12.78
C GLY A 197 -5.53 -6.56 12.61
N ILE A 198 -5.15 -5.39 13.13
CA ILE A 198 -5.95 -4.16 12.97
C ILE A 198 -6.01 -3.69 11.51
N THR A 199 -4.91 -3.83 10.75
CA THR A 199 -4.91 -3.51 9.30
C THR A 199 -5.87 -4.44 8.54
N THR A 200 -5.87 -5.73 8.89
CA THR A 200 -6.77 -6.74 8.30
C THR A 200 -8.22 -6.47 8.66
N LEU A 201 -8.49 -6.08 9.92
CA LEU A 201 -9.83 -5.71 10.37
C LEU A 201 -10.36 -4.49 9.61
N VAL A 202 -9.55 -3.44 9.48
CA VAL A 202 -9.95 -2.22 8.75
C VAL A 202 -10.10 -2.51 7.25
N TYR A 203 -9.29 -3.40 6.67
CA TYR A 203 -9.53 -3.91 5.32
C TYR A 203 -10.88 -4.61 5.20
N MET A 204 -11.25 -5.48 6.15
CA MET A 204 -12.57 -6.12 6.13
C MET A 204 -13.72 -5.12 6.22
N MET A 205 -13.53 -3.97 6.86
CA MET A 205 -14.53 -2.89 6.91
C MET A 205 -14.73 -2.20 5.56
N THR A 206 -13.80 -2.35 4.60
CA THR A 206 -13.98 -1.86 3.23
C THR A 206 -14.72 -2.84 2.33
N LEU A 207 -15.11 -4.02 2.83
CA LEU A 207 -15.76 -5.06 2.03
C LEU A 207 -17.29 -5.02 2.19
N SER A 208 -18.00 -5.50 1.17
CA SER A 208 -19.44 -5.75 1.25
C SER A 208 -19.82 -6.71 2.39
N SER A 209 -21.03 -6.54 2.95
CA SER A 209 -21.53 -7.40 4.03
C SER A 209 -21.61 -8.88 3.64
N SER A 210 -21.91 -9.17 2.37
CA SER A 210 -21.95 -10.52 1.83
C SER A 210 -20.55 -11.17 1.77
N ALA A 211 -19.53 -10.41 1.38
CA ALA A 211 -18.14 -10.86 1.42
C ALA A 211 -17.71 -11.16 2.86
N ILE A 212 -17.98 -10.25 3.81
CA ILE A 212 -17.65 -10.43 5.23
C ILE A 212 -18.30 -11.70 5.77
N GLN A 213 -19.60 -11.91 5.54
CA GLN A 213 -20.30 -13.10 6.01
C GLN A 213 -19.67 -14.39 5.48
N GLN A 214 -19.31 -14.43 4.18
CA GLN A 214 -18.69 -15.61 3.57
C GLN A 214 -17.27 -15.85 4.07
N ILE A 215 -16.48 -14.79 4.31
CA ILE A 215 -15.16 -14.87 4.93
C ILE A 215 -15.27 -15.47 6.33
N LEU A 216 -16.23 -15.01 7.14
CA LEU A 216 -16.48 -15.51 8.50
C LEU A 216 -16.98 -16.96 8.51
N CYS A 217 -17.70 -17.38 7.48
CA CYS A 217 -18.08 -18.78 7.25
C CYS A 217 -16.94 -19.64 6.67
N LEU A 218 -15.73 -19.08 6.49
CA LEU A 218 -14.56 -19.76 5.93
C LEU A 218 -14.81 -20.34 4.53
N ASP A 219 -15.61 -19.66 3.72
CA ASP A 219 -15.84 -20.05 2.32
C ASP A 219 -14.55 -19.90 1.51
N LEU A 220 -13.98 -21.02 1.06
CA LEU A 220 -12.67 -21.04 0.41
C LEU A 220 -12.66 -20.22 -0.90
N THR A 221 -13.78 -20.20 -1.65
CA THR A 221 -13.87 -19.45 -2.90
C THR A 221 -13.76 -17.94 -2.67
N THR A 222 -14.37 -17.48 -1.58
CA THR A 222 -14.31 -16.09 -1.14
C THR A 222 -12.90 -15.74 -0.67
N TRP A 223 -12.29 -16.57 0.16
CA TRP A 223 -10.92 -16.35 0.63
C TRP A 223 -9.90 -16.24 -0.51
N LEU A 224 -10.04 -17.06 -1.55
CA LEU A 224 -9.19 -17.00 -2.76
C LEU A 224 -9.43 -15.73 -3.59
N SER A 225 -10.60 -15.09 -3.46
CA SER A 225 -10.91 -13.82 -4.13
C SER A 225 -10.32 -12.60 -3.40
N PHE A 226 -9.82 -12.77 -2.17
CA PHE A 226 -9.25 -11.68 -1.36
C PHE A 226 -7.80 -11.99 -0.95
N PRO A 227 -6.84 -11.92 -1.88
CA PRO A 227 -5.44 -12.30 -1.65
C PRO A 227 -4.76 -11.49 -0.55
N PHE A 228 -5.21 -10.26 -0.29
CA PHE A 228 -4.74 -9.46 0.85
C PHE A 228 -4.95 -10.20 2.19
N LEU A 229 -6.11 -10.83 2.41
CA LEU A 229 -6.40 -11.56 3.65
C LEU A 229 -5.48 -12.77 3.81
N LEU A 230 -5.29 -13.53 2.72
CA LEU A 230 -4.38 -14.69 2.70
C LEU A 230 -2.94 -14.27 3.01
N ALA A 231 -2.48 -13.17 2.41
CA ALA A 231 -1.16 -12.60 2.65
C ALA A 231 -0.97 -12.13 4.11
N MET A 232 -1.99 -11.52 4.72
CA MET A 232 -1.91 -11.09 6.13
C MET A 232 -1.88 -12.29 7.08
N CYS A 233 -2.66 -13.34 6.82
CA CYS A 233 -2.60 -14.60 7.57
C CYS A 233 -1.21 -15.25 7.46
N ALA A 234 -0.69 -15.38 6.23
CA ALA A 234 0.64 -15.95 5.98
C ALA A 234 1.74 -15.13 6.67
N LEU A 235 1.65 -13.80 6.62
CA LEU A 235 2.59 -12.90 7.28
C LEU A 235 2.55 -13.04 8.81
N ALA A 236 1.35 -13.08 9.41
CA ALA A 236 1.20 -13.26 10.85
C ALA A 236 1.76 -14.61 11.32
N ILE A 237 1.46 -15.70 10.60
CA ILE A 237 2.01 -17.03 10.85
C ILE A 237 3.54 -17.00 10.74
N THR A 238 4.07 -16.39 9.68
CA THR A 238 5.53 -16.28 9.46
C THR A 238 6.21 -15.52 10.60
N ILE A 239 5.61 -14.43 11.10
CA ILE A 239 6.18 -13.69 12.24
C ILE A 239 6.17 -14.55 13.52
N VAL A 240 5.10 -15.31 13.78
CA VAL A 240 5.05 -16.25 14.91
C VAL A 240 6.16 -17.31 14.78
N LEU A 241 6.26 -17.94 13.61
CA LEU A 241 7.26 -18.95 13.28
C LEU A 241 8.69 -18.41 13.39
N PHE A 242 8.90 -17.14 13.07
CA PHE A 242 10.20 -16.48 13.21
C PHE A 242 10.63 -16.37 14.67
N THR A 243 9.70 -16.28 15.62
CA THR A 243 10.01 -16.19 17.08
C THR A 243 10.32 -17.52 17.76
N LEU A 244 10.24 -18.63 17.02
CA LEU A 244 10.62 -19.95 17.53
C LEU A 244 12.12 -19.95 17.90
N LYS A 245 12.44 -20.57 19.03
CA LYS A 245 13.82 -20.66 19.54
C LYS A 245 14.43 -22.00 19.14
N GLN A 246 15.75 -22.07 19.13
CA GLN A 246 16.53 -23.32 18.92
C GLN A 246 16.29 -23.98 17.54
N MET A 247 15.85 -23.20 16.55
CA MET A 247 15.82 -23.67 15.16
C MET A 247 17.22 -23.60 14.53
N GLU A 248 17.42 -24.37 13.45
CA GLU A 248 18.63 -24.34 12.63
C GLU A 248 18.90 -22.95 12.02
N SER A 249 20.16 -22.63 11.72
CA SER A 249 20.52 -21.31 11.16
C SER A 249 19.70 -20.97 9.91
N ILE A 250 19.51 -21.96 9.03
CA ILE A 250 18.79 -21.80 7.77
C ILE A 250 17.31 -21.41 7.97
N TRP A 251 16.72 -21.76 9.12
CA TRP A 251 15.36 -21.34 9.46
C TRP A 251 15.26 -19.82 9.51
N TYR A 252 16.18 -19.20 10.25
CA TYR A 252 16.20 -17.75 10.38
C TYR A 252 16.63 -17.07 9.08
N ASP A 253 17.40 -17.75 8.22
CA ASP A 253 17.74 -17.29 6.86
C ASP A 253 16.51 -17.27 5.94
N ALA A 254 15.61 -18.25 6.09
CA ALA A 254 14.40 -18.37 5.27
C ALA A 254 13.26 -17.42 5.69
N MET A 255 13.12 -17.08 6.98
CA MET A 255 11.99 -16.26 7.45
C MET A 255 11.83 -14.90 6.74
N PRO A 256 12.88 -14.10 6.51
CA PRO A 256 12.77 -12.87 5.72
C PRO A 256 12.22 -13.11 4.31
N VAL A 257 12.58 -14.22 3.66
CA VAL A 257 12.10 -14.57 2.33
C VAL A 257 10.58 -14.79 2.36
N PHE A 258 10.08 -15.57 3.33
CA PHE A 258 8.64 -15.78 3.50
C PHE A 258 7.87 -14.50 3.84
N ILE A 259 8.48 -13.59 4.62
CA ILE A 259 7.91 -12.25 4.89
C ILE A 259 7.75 -11.47 3.59
N PHE A 260 8.79 -11.40 2.75
CA PHE A 260 8.72 -10.66 1.48
C PHE A 260 7.75 -11.29 0.49
N ILE A 261 7.68 -12.62 0.41
CA ILE A 261 6.70 -13.33 -0.42
C ILE A 261 5.27 -13.02 0.04
N SER A 262 5.02 -13.04 1.35
CA SER A 262 3.70 -12.71 1.91
C SER A 262 3.30 -11.26 1.61
N LEU A 263 4.21 -10.30 1.78
CA LEU A 263 3.96 -8.90 1.43
C LEU A 263 3.73 -8.71 -0.08
N ALA A 264 4.51 -9.39 -0.93
CA ALA A 264 4.39 -9.31 -2.38
C ALA A 264 3.05 -9.88 -2.88
N GLY A 265 2.57 -10.99 -2.29
CA GLY A 265 1.31 -11.63 -2.64
C GLY A 265 0.05 -10.92 -2.16
N SER A 266 0.15 -9.73 -1.56
CA SER A 266 -0.99 -9.02 -0.96
C SER A 266 -1.90 -8.25 -1.95
N GLY A 267 -1.81 -8.48 -3.26
CA GLY A 267 -2.63 -7.78 -4.27
C GLY A 267 -2.13 -8.01 -5.70
N HIS A 268 -2.10 -6.94 -6.52
CA HIS A 268 -1.68 -6.80 -7.94
C HIS A 268 -1.04 -7.95 -8.71
N VAL A 269 -0.15 -8.69 -8.08
CA VAL A 269 0.49 -9.90 -8.62
C VAL A 269 -0.53 -10.87 -9.21
N TRP A 270 -1.71 -10.99 -8.60
CA TRP A 270 -2.75 -11.94 -9.03
C TRP A 270 -3.58 -11.47 -10.23
N ALA A 271 -3.49 -10.18 -10.60
CA ALA A 271 -4.13 -9.61 -11.77
C ALA A 271 -3.21 -9.54 -12.99
N GLN A 272 -1.92 -9.89 -12.84
CA GLN A 272 -0.94 -9.87 -13.94
C GLN A 272 -1.05 -11.14 -14.81
N ASP A 273 -0.62 -11.02 -16.07
CA ASP A 273 -0.59 -12.14 -17.02
C ASP A 273 0.24 -13.33 -16.52
N ILE A 274 1.36 -13.04 -15.84
CA ILE A 274 2.25 -14.05 -15.27
C ILE A 274 2.43 -13.79 -13.75
N PRO A 275 1.51 -14.30 -12.90
CA PRO A 275 1.53 -13.99 -11.47
C PRO A 275 2.83 -14.37 -10.77
N LEU A 276 3.45 -15.50 -11.13
CA LEU A 276 4.69 -15.92 -10.49
C LEU A 276 5.85 -14.95 -10.76
N TYR A 277 5.94 -14.41 -11.97
CA TYR A 277 6.94 -13.42 -12.34
C TYR A 277 6.74 -12.13 -11.54
N ALA A 278 5.51 -11.61 -11.51
CA ALA A 278 5.15 -10.42 -10.74
C ALA A 278 5.41 -10.60 -9.23
N LEU A 279 5.14 -11.79 -8.68
CA LEU A 279 5.39 -12.12 -7.27
C LEU A 279 6.87 -12.01 -6.94
N LEU A 280 7.71 -12.68 -7.72
CA LEU A 280 9.16 -12.71 -7.51
C LEU A 280 9.77 -11.33 -7.67
N LEU A 281 9.35 -10.61 -8.71
CA LEU A 281 9.81 -9.26 -8.99
C LEU A 281 9.50 -8.31 -7.83
N ARG A 282 8.27 -8.35 -7.32
CA ARG A 282 7.83 -7.54 -6.18
C ARG A 282 8.49 -7.95 -4.88
N ALA A 283 8.67 -9.25 -4.63
CA ALA A 283 9.38 -9.73 -3.45
C ALA A 283 10.84 -9.26 -3.45
N LEU A 284 11.51 -9.31 -4.60
CA LEU A 284 12.88 -8.82 -4.78
C LEU A 284 12.98 -7.30 -4.60
N HIS A 285 12.01 -6.54 -5.13
CA HIS A 285 11.91 -5.10 -4.93
C HIS A 285 11.77 -4.75 -3.44
N LEU A 286 10.84 -5.41 -2.73
CA LEU A 286 10.60 -5.21 -1.29
C LEU A 286 11.81 -5.62 -0.43
N ALA A 287 12.46 -6.74 -0.75
CA ALA A 287 13.69 -7.17 -0.07
C ALA A 287 14.80 -6.13 -0.21
N SER A 288 14.94 -5.52 -1.39
CA SER A 288 15.94 -4.49 -1.66
C SER A 288 15.62 -3.18 -0.92
N ILE A 289 14.35 -2.77 -0.87
CA ILE A 289 13.91 -1.64 -0.04
C ILE A 289 14.22 -1.91 1.44
N ALA A 290 13.93 -3.12 1.94
CA ALA A 290 14.22 -3.50 3.32
C ALA A 290 15.72 -3.46 3.63
N LEU A 291 16.58 -4.00 2.76
CA LEU A 291 18.04 -3.93 2.91
C LEU A 291 18.54 -2.49 2.96
N TRP A 292 18.03 -1.65 2.05
CA TRP A 292 18.42 -0.25 1.95
C TRP A 292 18.00 0.56 3.18
N LEU A 293 16.75 0.44 3.62
CA LEU A 293 16.27 1.14 4.82
C LEU A 293 16.85 0.57 6.12
N GLY A 294 16.99 -0.75 6.19
CA GLY A 294 17.62 -1.45 7.31
C GLY A 294 19.04 -0.96 7.57
N SER A 295 19.77 -0.60 6.51
CA SER A 295 21.11 -0.02 6.59
C SER A 295 21.13 1.34 7.29
N PHE A 296 20.13 2.19 7.05
CA PHE A 296 20.01 3.47 7.76
C PHE A 296 19.62 3.30 9.22
N ILE A 297 18.70 2.38 9.52
CA ILE A 297 18.33 2.09 10.92
C ILE A 297 19.50 1.49 11.69
N TYR A 298 20.29 0.61 11.06
CA TYR A 298 21.51 0.08 11.63
C TYR A 298 22.51 1.21 11.93
N LEU A 299 22.73 2.11 10.97
CA LEU A 299 23.62 3.26 11.14
C LEU A 299 23.15 4.17 12.29
N PHE A 300 21.84 4.38 12.41
CA PHE A 300 21.23 5.14 13.48
C PHE A 300 21.44 4.50 14.86
N ALA A 301 21.27 3.18 14.96
CA ALA A 301 21.56 2.41 16.17
C ALA A 301 23.05 2.46 16.52
N TYR A 302 23.93 2.36 15.52
CA TYR A 302 25.37 2.48 15.68
C TYR A 302 25.81 3.84 16.20
N ILE A 303 25.30 4.94 15.64
CA ILE A 303 25.59 6.30 16.14
C ILE A 303 25.12 6.46 17.59
N ARG A 304 24.00 5.86 17.96
CA ARG A 304 23.51 5.89 19.36
C ARG A 304 24.31 5.01 20.30
N SER A 305 25.01 4.02 19.77
CA SER A 305 25.93 3.20 20.56
C SER A 305 27.20 3.99 20.92
N ARG A 306 27.84 3.67 22.05
CA ARG A 306 29.11 4.31 22.45
C ARG A 306 30.33 3.83 21.62
N GLN A 307 30.12 3.11 20.52
CA GLN A 307 31.18 2.45 19.75
C GLN A 307 31.56 3.18 18.43
N GLN A 308 31.24 4.47 18.33
CA GLN A 308 31.22 5.26 17.09
C GLN A 308 32.53 5.29 16.26
N HIS A 309 33.69 4.93 16.82
CA HIS A 309 34.97 5.04 16.13
C HIS A 309 35.60 3.70 15.73
N SER A 310 35.28 2.61 16.40
CA SER A 310 36.00 1.35 16.25
C SER A 310 35.67 0.59 14.95
N TYR A 311 34.49 0.83 14.37
CA TYR A 311 33.95 0.02 13.27
C TYR A 311 33.60 0.81 12.00
N VAL A 312 33.89 2.12 11.97
CA VAL A 312 33.46 3.03 10.88
C VAL A 312 33.89 2.54 9.49
N LEU A 313 35.09 1.97 9.35
CA LEU A 313 35.59 1.48 8.07
C LEU A 313 34.85 0.22 7.59
N ILE A 314 34.55 -0.71 8.50
CA ILE A 314 33.77 -1.93 8.21
C ILE A 314 32.35 -1.53 7.83
N LEU A 315 31.72 -0.66 8.63
CA LEU A 315 30.39 -0.14 8.35
C LEU A 315 30.33 0.53 6.98
N ARG A 316 31.32 1.37 6.65
CA ARG A 316 31.37 2.04 5.35
C ARG A 316 31.42 1.03 4.20
N ASP A 317 32.35 0.08 4.23
CA ASP A 317 32.52 -0.87 3.12
C ASP A 317 31.28 -1.75 2.93
N VAL A 318 30.76 -2.31 4.03
CA VAL A 318 29.61 -3.20 4.00
C VAL A 318 28.34 -2.44 3.61
N LEU A 319 27.99 -1.35 4.29
CA LEU A 319 26.75 -0.60 3.99
C LEU A 319 26.79 0.04 2.60
N PHE A 320 27.95 0.50 2.12
CA PHE A 320 28.06 1.04 0.77
C PHE A 320 27.73 -0.01 -0.28
N LYS A 321 28.34 -1.20 -0.20
CA LYS A 321 28.08 -2.32 -1.13
C LYS A 321 26.63 -2.79 -1.04
N THR A 322 26.11 -2.96 0.18
CA THR A 322 24.72 -3.38 0.40
C THR A 322 23.73 -2.36 -0.16
N ASN A 323 23.91 -1.07 0.12
CA ASN A 323 23.01 -0.03 -0.38
C ASN A 323 23.10 0.15 -1.89
N LEU A 324 24.31 0.11 -2.47
CA LEU A 324 24.48 0.22 -3.91
C LEU A 324 23.78 -0.94 -4.65
N GLY A 325 24.00 -2.17 -4.19
CA GLY A 325 23.33 -3.36 -4.74
C GLY A 325 21.81 -3.26 -4.60
N ALA A 326 21.31 -2.89 -3.42
CA ALA A 326 19.88 -2.72 -3.18
C ALA A 326 19.26 -1.66 -4.11
N VAL A 327 19.90 -0.50 -4.29
CA VAL A 327 19.39 0.56 -5.18
C VAL A 327 19.35 0.11 -6.64
N ILE A 328 20.39 -0.58 -7.13
CA ILE A 328 20.39 -1.12 -8.50
C ILE A 328 19.19 -2.06 -8.70
N VAL A 329 18.97 -2.97 -7.74
CA VAL A 329 17.84 -3.90 -7.81
C VAL A 329 16.51 -3.15 -7.73
N ILE A 330 16.35 -2.16 -6.85
CA ILE A 330 15.15 -1.31 -6.76
C ILE A 330 14.83 -0.64 -8.11
N ILE A 331 15.84 -0.08 -8.78
CA ILE A 331 15.66 0.59 -10.07
C ILE A 331 15.23 -0.41 -11.14
N VAL A 332 15.97 -1.51 -11.29
CA VAL A 332 15.68 -2.54 -12.31
C VAL A 332 14.30 -3.14 -12.08
N THR A 333 14.01 -3.58 -10.86
CA THR A 333 12.70 -4.17 -10.53
C THR A 333 11.57 -3.16 -10.63
N GLY A 334 11.80 -1.89 -10.28
CA GLY A 334 10.80 -0.83 -10.42
C GLY A 334 10.44 -0.53 -11.87
N ILE A 335 11.41 -0.53 -12.79
CA ILE A 335 11.18 -0.41 -14.23
C ILE A 335 10.38 -1.60 -14.75
N LEU A 336 10.82 -2.82 -14.41
CA LEU A 336 10.13 -4.05 -14.83
C LEU A 336 8.70 -4.11 -14.31
N MET A 337 8.46 -3.72 -13.05
CA MET A 337 7.10 -3.65 -12.48
C MET A 337 6.24 -2.57 -13.15
N SER A 338 6.85 -1.47 -13.61
CA SER A 338 6.11 -0.42 -14.34
C SER A 338 5.65 -0.94 -15.70
N ILE A 339 6.50 -1.71 -16.40
CA ILE A 339 6.19 -2.34 -17.69
C ILE A 339 5.11 -3.41 -17.55
N ASP A 340 5.20 -4.21 -16.48
CA ASP A 340 4.21 -5.24 -16.15
C ASP A 340 2.83 -4.61 -15.86
N ALA A 341 2.81 -3.49 -15.13
CA ALA A 341 1.59 -2.80 -14.76
C ALA A 341 0.92 -2.01 -15.90
N THR A 342 1.70 -1.35 -16.77
CA THR A 342 1.19 -0.55 -17.91
C THR A 342 2.31 -0.18 -18.89
N SER A 343 1.98 0.46 -20.01
CA SER A 343 2.98 0.99 -20.94
C SER A 343 3.68 2.25 -20.39
N ILE A 344 5.01 2.31 -20.54
CA ILE A 344 5.79 3.51 -20.21
C ILE A 344 5.27 4.73 -20.99
N HIS A 345 4.77 4.52 -22.20
CA HIS A 345 4.17 5.57 -23.01
C HIS A 345 2.92 6.16 -22.35
N ALA A 346 2.02 5.33 -21.82
CA ALA A 346 0.83 5.80 -21.10
C ALA A 346 1.21 6.57 -19.82
N ILE A 347 2.20 6.08 -19.06
CA ILE A 347 2.71 6.79 -17.86
C ILE A 347 3.23 8.18 -18.22
N VAL A 348 3.98 8.31 -19.31
CA VAL A 348 4.61 9.59 -19.69
C VAL A 348 3.62 10.55 -20.33
N THR A 349 2.66 10.06 -21.11
CA THR A 349 1.73 10.92 -21.87
C THR A 349 0.48 11.31 -21.09
N GLN A 350 -0.04 10.42 -20.23
CA GLN A 350 -1.24 10.70 -19.45
C GLN A 350 -0.87 11.39 -18.14
N GLN A 351 -1.48 12.56 -17.89
CA GLN A 351 -1.29 13.30 -16.65
C GLN A 351 -2.21 12.77 -15.54
N THR A 352 -1.90 11.59 -15.03
CA THR A 352 -2.60 10.99 -13.89
C THR A 352 -1.83 11.19 -12.58
N THR A 353 -2.51 11.00 -11.44
CA THR A 353 -1.86 10.96 -10.12
C THR A 353 -0.78 9.88 -10.06
N TYR A 354 -1.01 8.74 -10.72
CA TYR A 354 -0.03 7.66 -10.83
C TYR A 354 1.24 8.12 -11.54
N SER A 355 1.10 8.79 -12.69
CA SER A 355 2.24 9.34 -13.45
C SER A 355 3.04 10.35 -12.62
N GLY A 356 2.36 11.23 -11.88
CA GLY A 356 3.01 12.17 -10.98
C GLY A 356 3.82 11.49 -9.86
N LEU A 357 3.26 10.47 -9.22
CA LEU A 357 3.97 9.68 -8.20
C LEU A 357 5.13 8.88 -8.79
N TRP A 358 5.00 8.38 -10.02
CA TRP A 358 6.06 7.67 -10.73
C TRP A 358 7.29 8.56 -10.95
N PHE A 359 7.10 9.76 -11.52
CA PHE A 359 8.19 10.75 -11.66
C PHE A 359 8.73 11.19 -10.32
N GLY A 360 7.85 11.42 -9.35
CA GLY A 360 8.21 11.78 -7.97
C GLY A 360 9.14 10.75 -7.34
N LYS A 361 8.86 9.45 -7.50
CA LYS A 361 9.71 8.35 -7.01
C LYS A 361 11.08 8.37 -7.67
N ILE A 362 11.17 8.58 -8.99
CA ILE A 362 12.46 8.65 -9.70
C ILE A 362 13.30 9.81 -9.17
N ILE A 363 12.72 11.01 -9.09
CA ILE A 363 13.41 12.20 -8.59
C ILE A 363 13.87 11.98 -7.15
N LEU A 364 12.98 11.44 -6.31
CA LEU A 364 13.25 11.18 -4.91
C LEU A 364 14.36 10.14 -4.71
N THR A 365 14.36 9.06 -5.51
CA THR A 365 15.45 8.07 -5.52
C THR A 365 16.78 8.67 -5.95
N ILE A 366 16.80 9.53 -6.98
CA ILE A 366 18.02 10.22 -7.42
C ILE A 366 18.56 11.13 -6.31
N ILE A 367 17.69 11.93 -5.68
CA ILE A 367 18.06 12.78 -4.54
C ILE A 367 18.68 11.93 -3.43
N LEU A 368 18.02 10.83 -3.06
CA LEU A 368 18.52 9.90 -2.03
C LEU A 368 19.88 9.30 -2.37
N MET A 369 20.12 8.94 -3.64
CA MET A 369 21.42 8.45 -4.09
C MET A 369 22.51 9.53 -3.95
N LEU A 370 22.20 10.78 -4.31
CA LEU A 370 23.12 11.91 -4.18
C LEU A 370 23.43 12.22 -2.71
N LEU A 371 22.43 12.18 -1.83
CA LEU A 371 22.62 12.37 -0.40
C LEU A 371 23.45 11.25 0.22
N GLY A 372 23.15 9.99 -0.11
CA GLY A 372 23.94 8.84 0.37
C GLY A 372 25.39 8.87 -0.12
N ALA A 373 25.62 9.31 -1.36
CA ALA A 373 26.96 9.57 -1.88
C ALA A 373 27.64 10.70 -1.12
N ALA A 374 26.97 11.84 -0.91
CA ALA A 374 27.50 12.96 -0.15
C ALA A 374 27.85 12.57 1.31
N GLN A 375 27.01 11.78 1.97
CA GLN A 375 27.26 11.23 3.31
C GLN A 375 28.53 10.35 3.32
N THR A 376 28.68 9.51 2.29
CA THR A 376 29.85 8.64 2.12
C THR A 376 31.13 9.45 1.90
N PHE A 377 31.11 10.44 0.98
CA PHE A 377 32.26 11.29 0.68
C PHE A 377 32.60 12.26 1.82
N TRP A 378 31.61 12.80 2.54
CA TRP A 378 31.83 13.65 3.72
C TRP A 378 32.49 12.86 4.85
N ALA A 379 32.03 11.63 5.09
CA ALA A 379 32.66 10.71 6.04
C ALA A 379 34.11 10.37 5.66
N MET A 380 34.44 10.34 4.36
CA MET A 380 35.79 10.10 3.85
C MET A 380 36.74 11.29 4.06
N ASN A 381 36.26 12.53 3.95
CA ASN A 381 37.17 13.67 3.75
C ASN A 381 37.53 14.45 5.02
N LYS A 382 36.71 14.44 6.10
CA LYS A 382 36.96 15.40 7.20
C LYS A 382 36.88 14.95 8.65
N GLN A 383 36.37 13.77 9.03
CA GLN A 383 36.31 13.44 10.48
C GLN A 383 36.01 11.99 10.91
N ARG A 384 35.81 11.02 9.98
CA ARG A 384 35.28 9.68 10.32
C ARG A 384 34.00 9.76 11.18
N ARG A 385 33.17 10.76 10.93
CA ARG A 385 31.90 11.01 11.61
C ARG A 385 30.77 10.97 10.59
N ILE A 386 29.57 10.63 11.06
CA ILE A 386 28.35 10.56 10.25
C ILE A 386 27.55 11.84 10.50
N HIS A 387 27.00 12.45 9.45
CA HIS A 387 26.21 13.67 9.60
C HIS A 387 24.77 13.31 10.02
N GLU A 388 24.47 13.44 11.31
CA GLU A 388 23.17 13.02 11.88
C GLU A 388 21.95 13.69 11.20
N PRO A 389 21.90 15.02 10.98
CA PRO A 389 20.75 15.65 10.33
C PRO A 389 20.46 15.11 8.92
N LEU A 390 21.52 14.72 8.20
CA LEU A 390 21.39 14.20 6.84
C LEU A 390 20.76 12.80 6.86
N LEU A 391 21.15 11.96 7.82
CA LEU A 391 20.58 10.64 8.02
C LEU A 391 19.07 10.69 8.34
N TYR A 392 18.63 11.65 9.15
CA TYR A 392 17.20 11.86 9.41
C TYR A 392 16.42 12.18 8.13
N PHE A 393 17.00 13.01 7.26
CA PHE A 393 16.39 13.35 5.98
C PHE A 393 16.35 12.15 5.02
N GLU A 394 17.41 11.34 4.96
CA GLU A 394 17.45 10.10 4.17
C GLU A 394 16.37 9.10 4.61
N VAL A 395 16.20 8.88 5.92
CA VAL A 395 15.15 7.99 6.45
C VAL A 395 13.76 8.53 6.12
N LEU A 396 13.53 9.84 6.27
CA LEU A 396 12.26 10.48 5.91
C LEU A 396 11.93 10.30 4.42
N MET A 397 12.89 10.58 3.54
CA MET A 397 12.73 10.42 2.10
C MET A 397 12.49 8.96 1.71
N GLY A 398 13.14 8.01 2.40
CA GLY A 398 12.86 6.59 2.26
C GLY A 398 11.45 6.18 2.67
N LEU A 399 10.93 6.73 3.77
CA LEU A 399 9.54 6.54 4.19
C LEU A 399 8.54 7.15 3.20
N LEU A 400 8.86 8.31 2.61
CA LEU A 400 8.04 8.91 1.54
C LEU A 400 8.01 8.05 0.27
N LEU A 401 9.11 7.37 -0.08
CA LEU A 401 9.12 6.40 -1.18
C LEU A 401 8.21 5.20 -0.90
N ILE A 402 8.20 4.68 0.33
CA ILE A 402 7.27 3.61 0.73
C ILE A 402 5.84 4.14 0.64
N LEU A 403 5.56 5.33 1.18
CA LEU A 403 4.23 5.94 1.13
C LEU A 403 3.73 6.09 -0.30
N ALA A 404 4.57 6.66 -1.19
CA ALA A 404 4.26 6.77 -2.61
C ALA A 404 3.99 5.38 -3.22
N GLY A 405 4.78 4.35 -2.88
CA GLY A 405 4.52 2.97 -3.32
C GLY A 405 3.20 2.39 -2.82
N VAL A 406 2.82 2.65 -1.56
CA VAL A 406 1.54 2.21 -0.99
C VAL A 406 0.37 2.91 -1.69
N ILE A 407 0.45 4.24 -1.87
CA ILE A 407 -0.58 5.01 -2.58
C ILE A 407 -0.69 4.52 -4.04
N MET A 408 0.43 4.37 -4.75
CA MET A 408 0.44 3.86 -6.12
C MET A 408 -0.21 2.48 -6.24
N SER A 409 -0.11 1.63 -5.20
CA SER A 409 -0.76 0.32 -5.19
C SER A 409 -2.27 0.35 -4.95
N GLN A 410 -2.83 1.52 -4.63
CA GLN A 410 -4.25 1.73 -4.35
C GLN A 410 -4.95 2.59 -5.40
N ILE A 411 -4.21 3.06 -6.41
CA ILE A 411 -4.75 3.93 -7.47
C ILE A 411 -4.62 3.28 -8.84
N ALA A 412 -5.33 3.83 -9.82
CA ALA A 412 -5.41 3.37 -11.18
C ALA A 412 -4.10 3.61 -11.91
N THR A 413 -3.66 2.60 -12.64
CA THR A 413 -2.64 2.75 -13.66
C THR A 413 -3.22 3.48 -14.87
N PRO A 414 -2.45 4.36 -15.52
CA PRO A 414 -2.83 4.90 -16.82
C PRO A 414 -2.91 3.76 -17.86
N LEU A 415 -3.86 3.82 -18.79
CA LEU A 415 -4.08 2.79 -19.82
C LEU A 415 -3.45 3.16 -21.17
#